data_AF-A0A399SZD8-F1
#
_entry.id   AF-A0A399SZD8-F1
#
_cell.length_a   1.000
_cell.length_b   1.000
_cell.length_c   1.000
_cell.angle_alpha   90.00
_cell.angle_beta   90.00
_cell.angle_gamma   90.00
#
_symmetry.space_group_name_H-M   'P 1'
#
loop_
_entity.id
_entity.type
_entity.pdbx_description
1 polymer ?
#
loop_
_entity_poly.entity_id
_entity_poly.type
_entity_poly.pdbx_seq_one_letter_code
_entity_poly.pdbx_strand_id
1 'polypeptide(L)'
;MKIDNKISHFLTGPYIFFGFLFIPLLLMGLLEHHPVLAGVSSLAIAYLFATYSGVEIDTETKKFRNYNKQFGLFKTGRWRSLDEYIGVTLVPIRKVYRMYSRSNRSNTSHKTEYRIYLVNQAKRPAIPIKKCKTQDDGYKCLDEFAIWLHKPVYSPK
;
A
#
# COMPACT_ATOMS: atom_id res chain seq x y z
N MET A 1 -17.56 -4.68 -13.29
CA MET A 1 -16.87 -5.46 -12.24
C MET A 1 -16.12 -4.50 -11.33
N LYS A 2 -16.20 -4.69 -10.00
CA LYS A 2 -15.45 -3.87 -9.03
C LYS A 2 -14.27 -4.66 -8.49
N ILE A 3 -13.06 -4.13 -8.68
CA ILE A 3 -11.81 -4.71 -8.20
C ILE A 3 -11.32 -3.88 -7.01
N ASP A 4 -11.01 -4.52 -5.89
CA ASP A 4 -10.45 -3.87 -4.70
C ASP A 4 -9.08 -4.46 -4.36
N ASN A 5 -8.03 -3.66 -4.51
CA ASN A 5 -6.65 -4.07 -4.26
C ASN A 5 -6.05 -3.30 -3.08
N LYS A 6 -5.48 -4.03 -2.13
CA LYS A 6 -4.68 -3.44 -1.04
C LYS A 6 -3.26 -3.18 -1.54
N ILE A 7 -2.75 -1.97 -1.34
CA ILE A 7 -1.42 -1.56 -1.83
C ILE A 7 -0.38 -1.57 -0.70
N SER A 8 -0.68 -0.88 0.39
CA SER A 8 0.27 -0.71 1.50
C SER A 8 -0.45 -0.49 2.81
N HIS A 9 0.12 -1.05 3.87
CA HIS A 9 -0.26 -0.70 5.25
C HIS A 9 0.30 0.66 5.64
N PHE A 10 -0.26 1.29 6.67
CA PHE A 10 0.25 2.53 7.24
C PHE A 10 1.70 2.38 7.72
N LEU A 11 1.98 1.32 8.48
CA LEU A 11 3.34 0.93 8.83
C LEU A 11 3.83 -0.19 7.90
N THR A 12 5.02 -0.04 7.33
CA THR A 12 5.66 -1.11 6.53
C THR A 12 7.13 -1.26 6.87
N GLY A 13 7.67 -2.46 6.70
CA GLY A 13 9.08 -2.72 6.96
C GLY A 13 9.43 -2.57 8.45
N PRO A 14 10.62 -2.02 8.79
CA PRO A 14 11.06 -1.86 10.17
C PRO A 14 10.13 -0.99 11.03
N TYR A 15 9.36 -0.08 10.41
CA TYR A 15 8.46 0.82 11.12
C TYR A 15 7.30 0.11 11.84
N ILE A 16 6.99 -1.14 11.47
CA ILE A 16 5.99 -1.96 12.18
C ILE A 16 6.36 -2.13 13.66
N PHE A 17 7.66 -2.09 13.99
CA PHE A 17 8.14 -2.13 15.37
C PHE A 17 7.53 -1.02 16.26
N PHE A 18 7.32 0.19 15.71
CA PHE A 18 6.70 1.27 16.48
C PHE A 18 5.26 0.96 16.90
N GLY A 19 4.53 0.17 16.11
CA GLY A 19 3.20 -0.29 16.49
C GLY A 19 3.22 -1.25 17.68
N PHE A 20 4.24 -2.11 17.76
CA PHE A 20 4.39 -3.06 18.85
C PHE A 20 4.71 -2.40 20.20
N LEU A 21 5.30 -1.19 20.21
CA LEU A 21 5.56 -0.44 21.45
C LEU A 21 4.29 -0.10 22.23
N PHE A 22 3.14 0.01 21.56
CA PHE A 22 1.88 0.32 22.22
C PHE A 22 1.22 -0.89 22.90
N ILE A 23 1.61 -2.12 22.54
CA ILE A 23 1.06 -3.33 23.16
C ILE A 23 1.40 -3.44 24.65
N PRO A 24 2.67 -3.32 25.10
CA PRO A 24 2.97 -3.36 26.53
C PRO A 24 2.34 -2.18 27.29
N LEU A 25 2.24 -1.00 26.67
CA LEU A 25 1.56 0.15 27.27
C LEU A 25 0.06 -0.11 27.49
N LEU A 26 -0.60 -0.77 26.54
CA LEU A 26 -1.97 -1.23 26.69
C LEU A 26 -2.10 -2.22 27.85
N LEU A 27 -1.22 -3.21 27.92
CA LEU A 27 -1.25 -4.22 28.98
C LEU A 27 -1.03 -3.60 30.36
N MET A 28 -0.05 -2.71 30.51
CA MET A 28 0.20 -1.98 31.76
C MET A 28 -1.00 -1.14 32.17
N GLY A 29 -1.59 -0.39 31.23
CA GLY A 29 -2.78 0.42 31.50
C GLY A 29 -4.00 -0.41 31.94
N LEU A 30 -4.13 -1.65 31.45
CA LEU A 30 -5.19 -2.56 31.89
C LEU A 30 -4.92 -3.16 33.27
N LEU A 31 -3.68 -3.56 33.54
CA LEU A 31 -3.27 -4.17 34.82
C LEU A 31 -3.34 -3.18 35.99
N GLU A 32 -2.96 -1.92 35.77
CA GLU A 32 -2.96 -0.87 36.79
C GLU A 32 -4.29 -0.10 36.85
N HIS A 33 -5.32 -0.55 36.10
CA HIS A 33 -6.63 0.11 36.02
C HIS A 33 -6.56 1.60 35.63
N HIS A 34 -5.68 1.95 34.70
CA HIS A 34 -5.56 3.29 34.11
C HIS A 34 -6.31 3.36 32.76
N PRO A 35 -7.62 3.70 32.75
CA PRO A 35 -8.46 3.60 31.55
C PRO A 35 -8.03 4.54 30.42
N VAL A 36 -7.48 5.71 30.76
CA VAL A 36 -7.00 6.67 29.76
C VAL A 36 -5.79 6.10 29.00
N LEU A 37 -4.83 5.51 29.72
CA LEU A 37 -3.63 4.93 29.11
C LEU A 37 -3.99 3.72 28.23
N ALA A 38 -4.87 2.85 28.72
CA ALA A 38 -5.38 1.72 27.95
C ALA A 38 -6.18 2.18 26.71
N GLY A 39 -7.04 3.19 26.87
CA GLY A 39 -7.83 3.76 25.79
C GLY A 39 -6.96 4.35 24.67
N VAL A 40 -5.99 5.19 25.02
CA VAL A 40 -5.08 5.80 24.02
C VAL A 40 -4.23 4.74 23.33
N SER A 41 -3.69 3.77 24.09
CA SER A 41 -2.85 2.71 23.52
C SER A 41 -3.64 1.80 22.58
N SER A 42 -4.88 1.43 22.94
CA SER A 42 -5.75 0.62 22.07
C SER A 42 -6.13 1.34 20.78
N LEU A 43 -6.45 2.64 20.85
CA LEU A 43 -6.72 3.47 19.66
C LEU A 43 -5.49 3.58 18.76
N ALA A 44 -4.30 3.76 19.34
CA ALA A 44 -3.06 3.79 18.58
C ALA A 44 -2.80 2.47 17.86
N ILE A 45 -2.92 1.33 18.55
CA ILE A 45 -2.77 0.00 17.94
C ILE A 45 -3.79 -0.18 16.80
N ALA A 46 -5.07 0.10 17.06
CA ALA A 46 -6.12 -0.04 16.07
C ALA A 46 -5.82 0.81 14.82
N TYR A 47 -5.40 2.06 15.01
CA TYR A 47 -5.05 2.93 13.89
C TYR A 47 -3.84 2.41 13.12
N LEU A 48 -2.74 2.10 13.80
CA LEU A 48 -1.45 1.76 13.17
C LEU A 48 -1.51 0.45 12.37
N PHE A 49 -2.26 -0.55 12.85
CA PHE A 49 -2.35 -1.86 12.20
C PHE A 49 -3.56 -2.01 11.27
N ALA A 50 -4.71 -1.41 11.59
CA ALA A 50 -5.91 -1.53 10.76
C ALA A 50 -5.95 -0.53 9.60
N THR A 51 -5.14 0.53 9.64
CA THR A 51 -5.10 1.53 8.56
C THR A 51 -4.24 1.05 7.39
N TYR A 52 -4.81 1.06 6.19
CA TYR A 52 -4.11 0.72 4.96
C TYR A 52 -4.63 1.53 3.78
N SER A 53 -3.79 1.68 2.75
CA SER A 53 -4.15 2.26 1.47
C SER A 53 -4.43 1.18 0.44
N GLY A 54 -5.37 1.46 -0.44
CA GLY A 54 -5.77 0.57 -1.53
C GLY A 54 -6.24 1.35 -2.75
N VAL A 55 -6.54 0.60 -3.81
CA VAL A 55 -7.16 1.11 -5.03
C VAL A 55 -8.39 0.31 -5.34
N GLU A 56 -9.48 1.02 -5.57
CA GLU A 56 -10.75 0.47 -6.01
C GLU A 56 -10.96 0.87 -7.47
N ILE A 57 -11.23 -0.10 -8.33
CA ILE A 57 -11.44 0.10 -9.76
C ILE A 57 -12.82 -0.42 -10.11
N ASP A 58 -13.59 0.40 -10.80
CA ASP A 58 -14.84 0.03 -11.43
C ASP A 58 -14.65 -0.03 -12.94
N THR A 59 -14.65 -1.25 -13.49
CA THR A 59 -14.44 -1.49 -14.92
C THR A 59 -15.66 -1.11 -15.76
N GLU A 60 -16.86 -1.08 -15.18
CA GLU A 60 -18.10 -0.72 -15.90
C GLU A 60 -18.19 0.79 -16.08
N THR A 61 -17.95 1.55 -15.00
CA THR A 61 -18.02 3.01 -15.04
C THR A 61 -16.72 3.67 -15.47
N LYS A 62 -15.67 2.88 -15.76
CA LYS A 62 -14.31 3.34 -16.09
C LYS A 62 -13.78 4.36 -15.09
N LYS A 63 -14.00 4.11 -13.80
CA LYS A 63 -13.53 4.97 -12.71
C LYS A 63 -12.63 4.19 -11.78
N PHE A 64 -11.69 4.90 -11.17
CA PHE A 64 -10.89 4.34 -10.10
C PHE A 64 -10.80 5.33 -8.94
N ARG A 65 -10.50 4.82 -7.75
CA ARG A 65 -10.29 5.60 -6.55
C ARG A 65 -9.15 5.01 -5.74
N ASN A 66 -8.12 5.82 -5.53
CA ASN A 66 -7.16 5.55 -4.47
C ASN A 66 -7.82 5.92 -3.14
N TYR A 67 -7.83 4.98 -2.21
CA TYR A 67 -8.42 5.18 -0.90
C TYR A 67 -7.44 4.89 0.23
N ASN A 68 -7.60 5.61 1.33
CA ASN A 68 -7.03 5.27 2.63
C ASN A 68 -8.16 4.76 3.52
N LYS A 69 -8.07 3.53 3.99
CA LYS A 69 -9.04 2.93 4.90
C LYS A 69 -8.62 3.20 6.33
N GLN A 70 -9.26 4.17 6.97
CA GLN A 70 -8.97 4.58 8.35
C GLN A 70 -9.57 3.57 9.32
N PHE A 71 -8.79 3.11 10.30
CA PHE A 71 -9.19 2.09 11.29
C PHE A 71 -9.75 0.79 10.67
N GLY A 72 -9.49 0.54 9.39
CA GLY A 72 -10.10 -0.59 8.68
C GLY A 72 -11.60 -0.43 8.38
N LEU A 73 -12.23 0.71 8.68
CA LEU A 73 -13.67 0.96 8.54
C LEU A 73 -13.97 1.93 7.38
N PHE A 74 -13.44 3.16 7.45
CA PHE A 74 -13.84 4.24 6.55
C PHE A 74 -12.86 4.40 5.37
N LYS A 75 -13.33 4.18 4.14
CA LYS A 75 -12.55 4.43 2.91
C LYS A 75 -12.62 5.92 2.54
N THR A 76 -11.49 6.62 2.64
CA THR A 76 -11.35 8.02 2.24
C THR A 76 -10.66 8.13 0.89
N GLY A 77 -11.28 8.75 -0.10
CA GLY A 77 -10.72 8.91 -1.44
C GLY A 77 -11.72 9.50 -2.44
N ARG A 78 -11.23 10.02 -3.56
CA ARG A 78 -12.07 10.58 -4.63
C ARG A 78 -12.04 9.68 -5.86
N TRP A 79 -13.21 9.45 -6.46
CA TRP A 79 -13.32 8.78 -7.75
C TRP A 79 -12.76 9.68 -8.85
N ARG A 80 -11.96 9.10 -9.74
CA ARG A 80 -11.36 9.74 -10.92
C ARG A 80 -11.61 8.87 -12.15
N SER A 81 -11.61 9.49 -13.33
CA SER A 81 -11.79 8.74 -14.58
C SER A 81 -10.52 7.97 -14.95
N LEU A 82 -10.69 6.74 -15.44
CA LEU A 82 -9.60 5.96 -16.06
C LEU A 82 -9.18 6.53 -17.42
N ASP A 83 -9.99 7.39 -18.04
CA ASP A 83 -9.71 7.95 -19.36
C ASP A 83 -8.54 8.95 -19.36
N GLU A 84 -8.20 9.52 -18.20
CA GLU A 84 -7.00 10.35 -18.00
C GLU A 84 -5.70 9.54 -18.21
N TYR A 85 -5.79 8.21 -18.24
CA TYR A 85 -4.67 7.29 -18.33
C TYR A 85 -4.69 6.51 -19.65
N ILE A 86 -3.51 6.34 -20.24
CA ILE A 86 -3.33 5.76 -21.58
C ILE A 86 -3.05 4.26 -21.56
N GLY A 87 -2.69 3.70 -20.41
CA GLY A 87 -2.13 2.36 -20.35
C GLY A 87 -1.85 1.84 -18.95
N VAL A 88 -1.33 0.62 -18.91
CA VAL A 88 -0.79 -0.02 -17.70
C VAL A 88 0.67 -0.40 -17.90
N THR A 89 1.45 -0.44 -16.82
CA THR A 89 2.87 -0.81 -16.88
C THR A 89 3.30 -1.52 -15.60
N LEU A 90 4.29 -2.42 -15.70
CA LEU A 90 4.89 -3.10 -14.55
C LEU A 90 6.21 -2.41 -14.19
N VAL A 91 6.32 -1.95 -12.95
CA VAL A 91 7.52 -1.28 -12.43
C VAL A 91 8.12 -2.09 -11.28
N PRO A 92 9.37 -2.56 -11.39
CA PRO A 92 10.09 -3.14 -10.27
C PRO A 92 10.52 -2.03 -9.30
N ILE A 93 10.13 -2.14 -8.04
CA ILE A 93 10.50 -1.21 -6.98
C ILE A 93 11.44 -1.91 -6.01
N ARG A 94 12.69 -1.44 -5.96
CA ARG A 94 13.65 -1.89 -4.96
C ARG A 94 13.52 -1.04 -3.69
N LYS A 95 12.94 -1.63 -2.64
CA LYS A 95 12.95 -1.03 -1.30
C LYS A 95 14.27 -1.36 -0.61
N VAL A 96 14.91 -0.34 -0.08
CA VAL A 96 16.15 -0.47 0.68
C VAL A 96 15.94 0.12 2.06
N TYR A 97 16.14 -0.70 3.09
CA TYR A 97 16.15 -0.25 4.47
C TYR A 97 17.58 -0.31 4.98
N ARG A 98 18.10 0.82 5.45
CA ARG A 98 19.44 0.90 6.02
C ARG A 98 19.34 1.37 7.46
N MET A 99 19.92 0.59 8.37
CA MET A 99 20.02 0.91 9.80
C MET A 99 21.48 1.17 10.14
N TYR A 100 21.74 2.27 10.83
CA TYR A 100 23.07 2.67 11.29
C TYR A 100 23.22 2.36 12.78
N SER A 101 24.30 1.68 13.16
CA SER A 101 24.65 1.46 14.56
C SER A 101 25.54 2.58 15.09
N ARG A 102 25.53 2.75 16.42
CA ARG A 102 26.47 3.66 17.12
C ARG A 102 27.94 3.24 17.00
N SER A 103 28.20 2.01 16.56
CA SER A 103 29.55 1.47 16.28
C SER A 103 29.97 1.63 14.81
N ASN A 104 29.31 2.53 14.06
CA ASN A 104 29.56 2.79 12.64
C ASN A 104 29.37 1.57 11.71
N ARG A 105 28.57 0.59 12.14
CA ARG A 105 28.15 -0.55 11.29
C ARG A 105 26.81 -0.22 10.65
N SER A 106 26.69 -0.46 9.34
CA SER A 106 25.41 -0.34 8.64
C SER A 106 24.87 -1.72 8.29
N ASN A 107 23.62 -2.00 8.65
CA ASN A 107 22.89 -3.16 8.15
C ASN A 107 21.91 -2.70 7.07
N THR A 108 21.96 -3.33 5.89
CA THR A 108 21.12 -2.96 4.75
C THR A 108 20.29 -4.17 4.31
N SER A 109 18.97 -4.01 4.28
CA SER A 109 18.03 -5.00 3.76
C SER A 109 17.45 -4.52 2.44
N HIS A 110 17.46 -5.40 1.44
CA HIS A 110 16.88 -5.15 0.12
C HIS A 110 15.63 -6.01 -0.08
N LYS A 111 14.56 -5.39 -0.56
CA LYS A 111 13.34 -6.09 -0.97
C LYS A 111 12.84 -5.52 -2.29
N THR A 112 12.82 -6.36 -3.32
CA THR A 112 12.21 -6.01 -4.60
C THR A 112 10.73 -6.36 -4.55
N GLU A 113 9.89 -5.42 -4.95
CA GLU A 113 8.44 -5.58 -5.09
C GLU A 113 8.06 -5.17 -6.51
N TYR A 114 7.16 -5.89 -7.16
CA TYR A 114 6.68 -5.55 -8.50
C TYR A 114 5.34 -4.85 -8.36
N ARG A 115 5.15 -3.71 -9.01
CA ARG A 115 3.89 -2.95 -8.93
C ARG A 115 3.38 -2.58 -10.31
N ILE A 116 2.07 -2.75 -10.48
CA ILE A 116 1.37 -2.36 -11.70
C ILE A 116 0.94 -0.90 -11.52
N TYR A 117 1.21 -0.06 -12.51
CA TYR A 117 0.87 1.35 -12.52
C TYR A 117 -0.06 1.69 -13.70
N LEU A 118 -0.97 2.63 -13.48
CA LEU A 118 -1.60 3.40 -14.56
C LEU A 118 -0.58 4.37 -15.14
N VAL A 119 -0.55 4.44 -16.46
CA VAL A 119 0.34 5.32 -17.23
C VAL A 119 -0.42 6.57 -17.62
N ASN A 120 0.13 7.75 -17.31
CA ASN A 120 -0.47 9.02 -17.72
C ASN A 120 -0.22 9.33 -19.20
N GLN A 121 -0.85 10.39 -19.73
CA GLN A 121 -0.65 10.87 -21.10
C GLN A 121 0.82 11.15 -21.45
N ALA A 122 1.66 11.50 -20.47
CA ALA A 122 3.09 11.71 -20.64
C ALA A 122 3.92 10.40 -20.66
N LYS A 123 3.28 9.23 -20.77
CA LYS A 123 3.90 7.89 -20.75
C LYS A 123 4.69 7.59 -19.46
N ARG A 124 4.31 8.21 -18.34
CA ARG A 124 4.94 7.99 -17.03
C ARG A 124 4.03 7.19 -16.09
N PRO A 125 4.60 6.29 -15.26
CA PRO A 125 3.84 5.59 -14.24
C PRO A 125 3.34 6.60 -13.19
N ALA A 126 2.03 6.71 -13.04
CA ALA A 126 1.41 7.72 -12.19
C ALA A 126 0.81 7.12 -10.92
N ILE A 127 -0.02 6.08 -11.04
CA ILE A 127 -0.80 5.55 -9.91
C ILE A 127 -0.63 4.03 -9.79
N PRO A 128 -0.21 3.51 -8.62
CA PRO A 128 -0.07 2.08 -8.40
C PRO A 128 -1.45 1.43 -8.19
N ILE A 129 -1.75 0.37 -8.93
CA ILE A 129 -3.04 -0.35 -8.91
C ILE A 129 -2.96 -1.65 -8.12
N LYS A 130 -1.84 -2.37 -8.24
CA LYS A 130 -1.64 -3.67 -7.59
C LYS A 130 -0.16 -3.89 -7.28
N LYS A 131 0.09 -4.67 -6.24
CA LYS A 131 1.42 -5.10 -5.82
C LYS A 131 1.52 -6.62 -5.98
N CYS A 132 2.57 -7.07 -6.63
CA CYS A 132 2.92 -8.47 -6.86
C CYS A 132 4.25 -8.79 -6.16
N LYS A 133 4.39 -10.04 -5.71
CA LYS A 133 5.60 -10.49 -4.98
C LYS A 133 6.71 -10.91 -5.92
N THR A 134 6.37 -11.60 -7.00
CA THR A 134 7.33 -12.12 -7.98
C THR A 134 7.14 -11.42 -9.32
N GLN A 135 8.15 -11.52 -10.17
CA GLN A 135 8.13 -10.89 -11.50
C GLN A 135 7.08 -11.57 -12.40
N ASP A 136 7.04 -12.89 -12.40
CA ASP A 136 6.09 -13.68 -13.20
C ASP A 136 4.63 -13.40 -12.82
N ASP A 137 4.35 -13.28 -11.52
CA ASP A 137 3.04 -12.88 -11.01
C ASP A 137 2.70 -11.44 -11.43
N GLY A 138 3.71 -10.58 -11.49
CA GLY A 138 3.60 -9.22 -12.01
C GLY A 138 3.17 -9.17 -13.46
N TYR A 139 3.78 -9.97 -14.34
CA TYR A 139 3.41 -10.04 -15.76
C TYR A 139 2.02 -10.64 -15.97
N LYS A 140 1.69 -11.74 -15.29
CA LYS A 140 0.34 -12.34 -15.36
C LYS A 140 -0.74 -11.34 -14.94
N CYS A 141 -0.53 -10.66 -13.82
CA CYS A 141 -1.44 -9.63 -13.36
C CYS A 141 -1.51 -8.46 -14.35
N LEU A 142 -0.39 -8.05 -14.95
CA LEU A 142 -0.36 -6.96 -15.92
C LEU A 142 -1.25 -7.26 -17.14
N ASP A 143 -1.18 -8.48 -17.65
CA ASP A 143 -2.00 -8.94 -18.77
C ASP A 143 -3.49 -8.97 -18.40
N GLU A 144 -3.82 -9.46 -17.20
CA GLU A 144 -5.19 -9.41 -16.66
C GLU A 144 -5.74 -7.97 -16.61
N PHE A 145 -4.95 -7.03 -16.08
CA PHE A 145 -5.37 -5.62 -15.99
C PHE A 145 -5.47 -4.95 -17.36
N ALA A 146 -4.60 -5.30 -18.31
CA ALA A 146 -4.68 -4.79 -19.67
C ALA A 146 -6.01 -5.19 -20.35
N ILE A 147 -6.42 -6.45 -20.16
CA ILE A 147 -7.69 -6.98 -20.66
C ILE A 147 -8.87 -6.32 -19.94
N TRP A 148 -8.89 -6.32 -18.60
CA TRP A 148 -10.02 -5.78 -17.83
C TRP A 148 -10.25 -4.28 -18.05
N LEU A 149 -9.17 -3.51 -18.21
CA LEU A 149 -9.24 -2.07 -18.41
C LEU A 149 -9.37 -1.68 -19.88
N HIS A 150 -9.18 -2.61 -20.82
CA HIS A 150 -9.08 -2.35 -22.25
C HIS A 150 -8.02 -1.27 -22.55
N LYS A 151 -6.85 -1.40 -21.90
CA LYS A 151 -5.74 -0.43 -22.00
C LYS A 151 -4.45 -1.15 -22.41
N PRO A 152 -3.64 -0.58 -23.32
CA PRO A 152 -2.41 -1.21 -23.76
C PRO A 152 -1.35 -1.26 -22.65
N VAL A 153 -0.46 -2.24 -22.76
CA VAL A 153 0.70 -2.40 -21.89
C VAL A 153 1.85 -1.53 -22.41
N TYR A 154 2.43 -0.74 -21.51
CA TYR A 154 3.65 0.03 -21.76
C TYR A 154 4.83 -0.63 -21.06
N SER A 155 5.95 -0.77 -21.78
CA SER A 155 7.22 -1.09 -21.15
C SER A 155 7.88 0.20 -20.66
N PRO A 156 8.31 0.29 -19.39
CA PRO A 156 9.13 1.41 -18.95
C PRO A 156 10.46 1.34 -19.70
N LYS A 157 10.82 2.44 -20.40
CA LYS A 157 12.18 2.63 -20.95
C LYS A 157 13.14 3.06 -19.86
#